data_AF-A0A7X5QYN2-F1
#
_entry.id   AF-A0A7X5QYN2-F1
#
_cell.length_a   1.000
_cell.length_b   1.000
_cell.length_c   1.000
_cell.angle_alpha   90.00
_cell.angle_beta   90.00
_cell.angle_gamma   90.00
#
_symmetry.space_group_name_H-M   'P 1'
#
loop_
_entity.id
_entity.type
_entity.pdbx_description
1 polymer ?
#
loop_
_entity_poly.entity_id
_entity_poly.type
_entity_poly.pdbx_seq_one_letter_code
_entity_poly.pdbx_strand_id
1 'polypeptide(L)'
;MTLHIDPTYWPVWRDPFTLQFGVDEPRAVLTNVTHNDERFVSLLTRGMSVGTLEHFAAAAGIEPERARELLQGLRAVLLSDSTPRPPQSERAVPHPVDLRWPAEAHQESASKDLLASLLYTVGFEKLSTRSRVAGPNTFPLGLVIADYVALPHHFQPWQSNDQPHTALVFSDHSVRWGPIVPLPAGGCLLCPELLHRERDSAWPAIATQAHRLRAPTHTPEIEALAFAGLAADLGAWRRATHTKARRRKAGTHDHTRSKQTPTAQHPLAGRMAVLSATTRRVSYYPAVRYRGCDCQDTLQTQEQIPE
;
A
#
# COMPACT_ATOMS: atom_id res chain seq x y z
N MET A 1 12.89 11.13 -23.71
CA MET A 1 13.11 10.24 -22.55
C MET A 1 14.29 10.75 -21.77
N THR A 2 14.12 11.00 -20.47
CA THR A 2 15.17 11.41 -19.53
C THR A 2 15.54 10.23 -18.65
N LEU A 3 16.84 9.92 -18.61
CA LEU A 3 17.42 8.90 -17.75
C LEU A 3 18.02 9.59 -16.53
N HIS A 4 17.68 9.12 -15.33
CA HIS A 4 18.25 9.62 -14.08
C HIS A 4 18.38 8.52 -13.03
N ILE A 5 19.24 8.74 -12.03
CA ILE A 5 19.32 7.85 -10.86
C ILE A 5 18.16 8.17 -9.92
N ASP A 6 17.49 7.14 -9.40
CA ASP A 6 16.42 7.27 -8.43
C ASP A 6 16.92 8.03 -7.18
N PRO A 7 16.34 9.19 -6.85
CA PRO A 7 16.80 10.02 -5.74
C PRO A 7 16.60 9.37 -4.37
N THR A 8 15.89 8.25 -4.27
CA THR A 8 15.79 7.49 -3.01
C THR A 8 17.05 6.68 -2.68
N TYR A 9 17.92 6.41 -3.65
CA TYR A 9 19.18 5.68 -3.42
C TYR A 9 20.38 6.63 -3.47
N TRP A 10 20.81 7.08 -2.30
CA TRP A 10 21.97 7.96 -2.18
C TRP A 10 23.29 7.23 -2.53
N PRO A 11 24.20 7.87 -3.27
CA PRO A 11 25.55 7.34 -3.52
C PRO A 11 26.39 7.39 -2.24
N VAL A 12 27.03 6.28 -1.89
CA VAL A 12 27.93 6.15 -0.75
C VAL A 12 29.21 5.43 -1.19
N TRP A 13 30.37 5.98 -0.83
CA TRP A 13 31.66 5.36 -1.10
C TRP A 13 31.98 4.30 -0.05
N ARG A 14 32.26 3.07 -0.50
CA ARG A 14 32.78 1.99 0.39
C ARG A 14 34.28 2.15 0.64
N ASP A 15 34.97 2.58 -0.40
CA ASP A 15 36.40 2.83 -0.47
C ASP A 15 36.62 3.81 -1.64
N PRO A 16 37.85 4.31 -1.89
CA PRO A 16 38.11 5.30 -2.93
C PRO A 16 37.75 4.89 -4.37
N PHE A 17 37.47 3.61 -4.64
CA PHE A 17 37.19 3.09 -5.98
C PHE A 17 35.87 2.31 -6.06
N THR A 18 35.09 2.24 -4.97
CA THR A 18 33.83 1.48 -4.95
C THR A 18 32.68 2.35 -4.50
N LEU A 19 31.73 2.58 -5.42
CA LEU A 19 30.54 3.41 -5.20
C LEU A 19 29.30 2.52 -5.07
N GLN A 20 28.59 2.63 -3.95
CA GLN A 20 27.35 1.90 -3.69
C GLN A 20 26.13 2.83 -3.72
N PHE A 21 24.99 2.31 -4.13
CA PHE A 21 23.68 2.96 -4.07
C PHE A 21 22.73 2.15 -3.18
N GLY A 22 22.12 2.82 -2.21
CA GLY A 22 21.29 2.22 -1.17
C GLY A 22 22.11 1.86 0.08
N VAL A 23 21.56 2.13 1.27
CA VAL A 23 22.25 1.96 2.57
C VAL A 23 21.82 0.66 3.26
N ASP A 24 20.53 0.50 3.56
CA ASP A 24 20.00 -0.68 4.25
C ASP A 24 20.15 -1.96 3.43
N GLU A 25 19.89 -1.86 2.12
CA GLU A 25 20.11 -2.91 1.13
C GLU A 25 20.91 -2.33 -0.05
N PRO A 26 22.11 -2.87 -0.36
CA PRO A 26 22.87 -2.46 -1.54
C PRO A 26 22.08 -2.77 -2.82
N ARG A 27 21.63 -1.75 -3.55
CA ARG A 27 20.86 -1.90 -4.80
C ARG A 27 21.74 -1.91 -6.04
N ALA A 28 22.83 -1.15 -6.02
CA ALA A 28 23.86 -1.17 -7.04
C ALA A 28 25.23 -0.93 -6.40
N VAL A 29 26.26 -1.61 -6.91
CA VAL A 29 27.65 -1.44 -6.49
C VAL A 29 28.52 -1.36 -7.74
N LEU A 30 29.16 -0.22 -7.93
CA LEU A 30 30.12 0.03 -9.00
C LEU A 30 31.53 -0.13 -8.43
N THR A 31 32.34 -1.00 -9.03
CA THR A 31 33.74 -1.23 -8.66
C THR A 31 34.68 -0.56 -9.67
N ASN A 32 35.90 -0.24 -9.24
CA ASN A 32 36.92 0.44 -10.05
C ASN A 32 36.41 1.77 -10.63
N VAL A 33 35.69 2.54 -9.82
CA VAL A 33 35.14 3.85 -10.20
C VAL A 33 36.28 4.85 -10.31
N THR A 34 36.40 5.45 -11.48
CA THR A 34 37.36 6.53 -11.76
C THR A 34 36.74 7.91 -11.53
N HIS A 35 37.58 8.96 -11.52
CA HIS A 35 37.08 10.34 -11.45
C HIS A 35 36.20 10.72 -12.64
N ASN A 36 36.43 10.14 -13.82
CA ASN A 36 35.59 10.37 -14.98
C ASN A 36 34.24 9.66 -14.81
N ASP A 37 34.24 8.41 -14.33
CA ASP A 37 33.03 7.65 -13.97
C ASP A 37 32.16 8.44 -12.99
N GLU A 38 32.77 9.02 -11.94
CA GLU A 38 32.06 9.83 -10.95
C GLU A 38 31.35 11.04 -11.60
N ARG A 39 32.01 11.75 -12.52
CA ARG A 39 31.39 12.89 -13.22
C ARG A 39 30.17 12.45 -14.03
N PHE A 40 30.28 11.35 -14.76
CA PHE A 40 29.17 10.82 -15.55
C PHE A 40 28.01 10.37 -14.67
N VAL A 41 28.30 9.68 -13.56
CA VAL A 41 27.30 9.28 -12.56
C VAL A 41 26.63 10.51 -11.93
N SER A 42 27.38 11.57 -11.61
CA SER A 42 26.84 12.83 -11.08
C SER A 42 25.88 13.53 -12.07
N LEU A 43 26.18 13.45 -13.37
CA LEU A 43 25.27 13.93 -14.41
C LEU A 43 23.98 13.10 -14.49
N LEU A 44 24.05 11.79 -14.28
CA LEU A 44 22.87 10.92 -14.22
C LEU A 44 21.99 11.23 -12.99
N THR A 45 22.58 11.64 -11.86
CA THR A 45 21.81 12.09 -10.69
C THR A 45 20.97 13.34 -10.98
N ARG A 46 21.42 14.21 -11.90
CA ARG A 46 20.67 15.42 -12.30
C ARG A 46 19.62 15.16 -13.38
N GLY A 47 19.68 14.00 -14.01
CA GLY A 47 18.84 13.59 -15.13
C GLY A 47 19.29 14.17 -16.46
N MET A 48 19.34 13.31 -17.47
CA MET A 48 19.79 13.67 -18.83
C MET A 48 18.90 13.02 -19.88
N SER A 49 18.78 13.63 -21.06
CA SER A 49 18.04 12.99 -22.14
C SER A 49 18.84 11.80 -22.70
N VAL A 50 18.16 10.72 -23.10
CA VAL A 50 18.82 9.55 -23.69
C VAL A 50 19.60 9.93 -24.96
N GLY A 51 19.09 10.87 -25.76
CA GLY A 51 19.76 11.36 -26.97
C GLY A 51 21.01 12.22 -26.71
N THR A 52 21.23 12.68 -25.48
CA THR A 52 22.43 13.45 -25.09
C THR A 52 23.47 12.60 -24.36
N LEU A 53 23.20 11.31 -24.14
CA LEU A 53 23.98 10.45 -23.26
C LEU A 53 25.42 10.25 -23.77
N GLU A 54 25.60 10.01 -25.08
CA GLU A 54 26.92 9.85 -25.69
C GLU A 54 27.73 11.15 -25.65
N HIS A 55 27.06 12.30 -25.87
CA HIS A 55 27.70 13.61 -25.78
C HIS A 55 28.21 13.91 -24.37
N PHE A 56 27.42 13.59 -23.34
CA PHE A 56 27.83 13.78 -21.95
C PHE A 56 28.85 12.74 -21.47
N ALA A 57 28.83 11.51 -21.99
CA ALA A 57 29.87 10.53 -21.74
C ALA A 57 31.22 11.03 -22.29
N ALA A 58 31.23 11.55 -23.52
CA ALA A 58 32.42 12.16 -24.12
C ALA A 58 32.89 13.41 -23.33
N ALA A 59 31.96 14.27 -22.91
CA ALA A 59 32.30 15.45 -22.08
C ALA A 59 32.83 15.08 -20.68
N ALA A 60 32.44 13.93 -20.14
CA ALA A 60 32.99 13.37 -18.90
C ALA A 60 34.33 12.65 -19.11
N GLY A 61 34.79 12.49 -20.37
CA GLY A 61 36.01 11.77 -20.71
C GLY A 61 35.89 10.25 -20.53
N ILE A 62 34.70 9.70 -20.79
CA ILE A 62 34.41 8.26 -20.69
C ILE A 62 34.19 7.67 -22.09
N GLU A 63 34.80 6.52 -22.33
CA GLU A 63 34.59 5.72 -23.54
C GLU A 63 33.17 5.13 -23.60
N PRO A 64 32.56 4.97 -24.80
CA PRO A 64 31.18 4.50 -24.94
C PRO A 64 30.93 3.14 -24.26
N GLU A 65 31.89 2.23 -24.33
CA GLU A 65 31.85 0.91 -23.71
C GLU A 65 31.79 1.02 -22.18
N ARG A 66 32.64 1.88 -21.59
CA ARG A 66 32.64 2.12 -20.15
C ARG A 66 31.35 2.79 -19.68
N ALA A 67 30.80 3.73 -20.45
CA ALA A 67 29.51 4.32 -20.16
C ALA A 67 28.37 3.28 -20.14
N ARG A 68 28.39 2.32 -21.07
CA ARG A 68 27.42 1.21 -21.08
C ARG A 68 27.58 0.29 -19.88
N GLU A 69 28.80 -0.04 -19.47
CA GLU A 69 29.07 -0.81 -18.24
C GLU A 69 28.50 -0.13 -16.99
N LEU A 70 28.75 1.18 -16.84
CA LEU A 70 28.23 1.96 -15.72
C LEU A 70 26.69 1.96 -15.71
N LEU A 71 26.06 2.18 -16.86
CA LEU A 71 24.60 2.12 -16.98
C LEU A 71 24.05 0.73 -16.65
N GLN A 72 24.75 -0.33 -17.04
CA GLN A 72 24.35 -1.70 -16.72
C GLN A 72 24.48 -1.98 -15.23
N GLY A 73 25.55 -1.51 -14.57
CA GLY A 73 25.73 -1.60 -13.13
C GLY A 73 24.68 -0.81 -12.34
N LEU A 74 24.24 0.34 -12.88
CA LEU A 74 23.22 1.19 -12.29
C LEU A 74 21.77 0.78 -12.64
N ARG A 75 21.55 -0.27 -13.44
CA ARG A 75 20.21 -0.64 -13.94
C ARG A 75 19.13 -0.74 -12.86
N ALA A 76 19.50 -1.18 -11.66
CA ALA A 76 18.58 -1.39 -10.54
C ALA A 76 18.13 -0.08 -9.89
N VAL A 77 18.86 1.02 -10.13
CA VAL A 77 18.62 2.34 -9.56
C VAL A 77 18.37 3.41 -10.64
N LEU A 78 18.35 3.04 -11.92
CA LEU A 78 18.05 3.96 -13.02
C LEU A 78 16.55 4.05 -13.30
N LEU A 79 16.04 5.27 -13.38
CA LEU A 79 14.70 5.61 -13.80
C LEU A 79 14.71 6.20 -15.21
N SER A 80 13.91 5.62 -16.09
CA SER A 80 13.65 6.14 -17.43
C SER A 80 12.34 6.91 -17.45
N ASP A 81 12.41 8.23 -17.30
CA ASP A 81 11.26 9.11 -17.45
C ASP A 81 10.94 9.30 -18.94
N SER A 82 9.89 8.65 -19.39
CA SER A 82 9.29 8.88 -20.72
C SER A 82 8.21 9.94 -20.68
N THR A 83 7.93 10.52 -19.52
CA THR A 83 6.80 11.43 -19.32
C THR A 83 7.28 12.88 -19.24
N PRO A 84 6.65 13.82 -19.99
CA PRO A 84 6.74 15.23 -19.66
C PRO A 84 6.45 15.39 -18.16
N ARG A 85 7.33 16.12 -17.46
CA ARG A 85 7.01 16.68 -16.14
C ARG A 85 5.64 17.35 -16.29
N PRO A 86 4.61 16.95 -15.52
CA PRO A 86 3.34 17.63 -15.65
C PRO A 86 3.61 19.09 -15.26
N PRO A 87 3.00 20.08 -15.94
CA PRO A 87 3.06 21.45 -15.45
C PRO A 87 2.64 21.43 -13.97
N GLN A 88 3.44 22.07 -13.12
CA GLN A 88 3.25 22.10 -11.65
C GLN A 88 2.01 22.92 -11.23
N SER A 89 0.95 22.91 -12.03
CA SER A 89 -0.27 23.71 -11.82
C SER A 89 -1.53 23.11 -12.44
N GLU A 90 -1.60 21.80 -12.71
CA GLU A 90 -2.91 21.15 -12.67
C GLU A 90 -3.33 21.14 -11.21
N ARG A 91 -4.15 22.14 -10.80
CA ARG A 91 -4.90 22.12 -9.53
C ARG A 91 -5.35 20.69 -9.30
N ALA A 92 -4.75 20.01 -8.32
CA ALA A 92 -5.16 18.68 -7.95
C ALA A 92 -6.67 18.76 -7.74
N VAL A 93 -7.42 17.99 -8.52
CA VAL A 93 -8.84 17.85 -8.23
C VAL A 93 -8.83 17.25 -6.82
N PRO A 94 -9.44 17.92 -5.81
CA PRO A 94 -9.39 17.41 -4.45
C PRO A 94 -9.84 15.96 -4.49
N HIS A 95 -9.04 15.06 -3.94
CA HIS A 95 -9.39 13.66 -3.79
C HIS A 95 -10.10 13.51 -2.44
N PRO A 96 -11.43 13.67 -2.37
CA PRO A 96 -12.13 13.51 -1.11
C PRO A 96 -12.01 12.06 -0.65
N VAL A 97 -11.85 11.88 0.66
CA VAL A 97 -12.00 10.60 1.33
C VAL A 97 -13.41 10.56 1.92
N ASP A 98 -14.22 9.59 1.50
CA ASP A 98 -15.53 9.31 2.10
C ASP A 98 -15.31 8.44 3.34
N LEU A 99 -15.37 9.07 4.51
CA LEU A 99 -15.14 8.45 5.80
C LEU A 99 -16.43 7.87 6.36
N ARG A 100 -16.41 6.57 6.66
CA ARG A 100 -17.41 5.85 7.44
C ARG A 100 -16.81 5.49 8.79
N TRP A 101 -17.23 6.25 9.80
CA TRP A 101 -16.84 6.05 11.19
C TRP A 101 -18.14 6.08 12.01
N PRO A 102 -18.49 5.06 12.81
CA PRO A 102 -19.71 5.04 13.61
C PRO A 102 -19.83 6.24 14.55
N ALA A 103 -21.08 6.65 14.79
CA ALA A 103 -21.39 7.95 15.37
C ALA A 103 -21.05 8.07 16.86
N GLU A 104 -21.04 6.97 17.61
CA GLU A 104 -20.66 7.00 19.03
C GLU A 104 -19.18 7.31 19.23
N ALA A 105 -18.35 7.12 18.20
CA ALA A 105 -16.93 7.46 18.23
C ALA A 105 -16.63 8.88 17.69
N HIS A 106 -17.65 9.70 17.45
CA HIS A 106 -17.50 11.07 16.91
C HIS A 106 -17.17 12.15 17.93
N GLN A 107 -17.04 11.83 19.22
CA GLN A 107 -16.87 12.84 20.27
C GLN A 107 -15.48 13.49 20.31
N GLU A 108 -14.49 12.97 19.59
CA GLU A 108 -13.13 13.52 19.58
C GLU A 108 -12.82 14.18 18.23
N SER A 109 -12.98 15.51 18.14
CA SER A 109 -12.57 16.30 16.97
C SER A 109 -11.09 16.11 16.64
N ALA A 110 -10.25 15.93 17.66
CA ALA A 110 -8.81 15.77 17.54
C ALA A 110 -8.39 14.58 16.65
N SER A 111 -9.02 13.41 16.79
CA SER A 111 -8.68 12.22 15.99
C SER A 111 -9.02 12.41 14.52
N LYS A 112 -10.15 13.07 14.23
CA LYS A 112 -10.55 13.41 12.86
C LYS A 112 -9.59 14.42 12.24
N ASP A 113 -9.16 15.42 13.01
CA ASP A 113 -8.22 16.45 12.56
C ASP A 113 -6.82 15.86 12.31
N LEU A 114 -6.37 14.94 13.18
CA LEU A 114 -5.13 14.20 12.99
C LEU A 114 -5.17 13.35 11.71
N LEU A 115 -6.23 12.57 11.52
CA LEU A 115 -6.42 11.76 10.32
C LEU A 115 -6.45 12.64 9.06
N ALA A 116 -7.21 13.73 9.09
CA ALA A 116 -7.28 14.68 7.97
C ALA A 116 -5.91 15.29 7.65
N SER A 117 -5.13 15.67 8.69
CA SER A 117 -3.79 16.22 8.54
C SER A 117 -2.83 15.21 7.90
N LEU A 118 -2.82 13.97 8.38
CA LEU A 118 -1.98 12.91 7.83
C LEU A 118 -2.34 12.58 6.39
N LEU A 119 -3.63 12.46 6.08
CA LEU A 119 -4.12 12.25 4.71
C LEU A 119 -3.77 13.41 3.78
N TYR A 120 -3.80 14.65 4.28
CA TYR A 120 -3.37 15.83 3.56
C TYR A 120 -1.88 15.76 3.19
N THR A 121 -1.01 15.30 4.10
CA THR A 121 0.44 15.16 3.80
C THR A 121 0.74 14.21 2.63
N VAL A 122 -0.14 13.23 2.40
CA VAL A 122 -0.03 12.28 1.29
C VAL A 122 -0.95 12.63 0.11
N GLY A 123 -1.54 13.84 0.15
CA GLY A 123 -2.30 14.53 -0.90
C GLY A 123 -3.73 14.07 -1.11
N PHE A 124 -4.42 13.69 -0.04
CA PHE A 124 -5.88 13.68 0.03
C PHE A 124 -6.36 14.95 0.74
N GLU A 125 -7.02 15.84 -0.01
CA GLU A 125 -7.24 17.22 0.46
C GLU A 125 -8.50 17.41 1.31
N LYS A 126 -9.43 16.46 1.30
CA LYS A 126 -10.73 16.61 1.99
C LYS A 126 -11.17 15.29 2.62
N LEU A 127 -11.58 15.35 3.88
CA LEU A 127 -12.26 14.26 4.57
C LEU A 127 -13.76 14.59 4.64
N SER A 128 -14.60 13.78 4.00
CA SER A 128 -16.05 13.94 4.05
C SER A 128 -16.68 12.80 4.84
N THR A 129 -17.48 13.12 5.85
CA THR A 129 -18.37 12.15 6.51
C THR A 129 -19.73 12.07 5.83
N ARG A 130 -20.02 12.98 4.90
CA ARG A 130 -21.28 13.05 4.15
C ARG A 130 -21.15 12.21 2.88
N SER A 131 -21.90 11.12 2.85
CA SER A 131 -22.00 10.22 1.69
C SER A 131 -22.50 10.97 0.46
N ARG A 132 -21.65 11.07 -0.56
CA ARG A 132 -22.07 11.28 -1.94
C ARG A 132 -21.23 10.32 -2.76
N VAL A 133 -21.83 9.20 -3.17
CA VAL A 133 -21.21 8.29 -4.15
C VAL A 133 -20.97 9.14 -5.39
N ALA A 134 -19.71 9.54 -5.63
CA ALA A 134 -19.39 10.36 -6.77
C ALA A 134 -19.41 9.47 -8.02
N GLY A 135 -19.89 10.02 -9.13
CA GLY A 135 -19.90 9.35 -10.41
C GLY A 135 -18.50 8.94 -10.90
N PRO A 136 -18.43 8.09 -11.93
CA PRO A 136 -17.21 7.46 -12.40
C PRO A 136 -16.31 8.45 -13.15
N ASN A 137 -15.45 9.21 -12.44
CA ASN A 137 -14.13 9.66 -12.93
C ASN A 137 -13.26 10.52 -11.99
N THR A 138 -13.58 10.64 -10.70
CA THR A 138 -12.75 11.44 -9.78
C THR A 138 -12.59 10.71 -8.46
N PHE A 139 -11.56 9.86 -8.34
CA PHE A 139 -11.41 8.84 -7.28
C PHE A 139 -11.71 9.38 -5.87
N PRO A 140 -12.90 9.09 -5.31
CA PRO A 140 -13.18 9.28 -3.91
C PRO A 140 -12.75 8.01 -3.19
N LEU A 141 -11.74 8.08 -2.33
CA LEU A 141 -11.32 6.92 -1.55
C LEU A 141 -12.35 6.68 -0.43
N GLY A 142 -12.90 5.47 -0.33
CA GLY A 142 -13.69 5.07 0.83
C GLY A 142 -12.80 4.63 1.99
N LEU A 143 -13.06 5.12 3.20
CA LEU A 143 -12.34 4.70 4.41
C LEU A 143 -13.34 4.29 5.49
N VAL A 144 -13.29 3.02 5.92
CA VAL A 144 -14.00 2.55 7.11
C VAL A 144 -13.07 2.59 8.32
N ILE A 145 -13.51 3.17 9.42
CA ILE A 145 -12.91 3.01 10.75
C ILE A 145 -13.90 2.25 11.62
N ALA A 146 -13.47 1.15 12.23
CA ALA A 146 -14.35 0.27 13.01
C ALA A 146 -13.65 -0.39 14.18
N ASP A 147 -14.44 -0.82 15.16
CA ASP A 147 -14.04 -1.69 16.25
C ASP A 147 -14.49 -3.13 15.96
N TYR A 148 -13.57 -4.08 16.11
CA TYR A 148 -13.68 -5.53 15.88
C TYR A 148 -14.04 -5.95 14.45
N VAL A 149 -15.08 -5.36 13.85
CA VAL A 149 -15.70 -5.80 12.61
C VAL A 149 -16.03 -4.61 11.72
N ALA A 150 -15.50 -4.61 10.49
CA ALA A 150 -15.95 -3.69 9.46
C ALA A 150 -17.30 -4.18 8.91
N LEU A 151 -18.39 -3.48 9.21
CA LEU A 151 -19.73 -3.90 8.79
C LEU A 151 -19.90 -3.76 7.27
N PRO A 152 -20.44 -4.79 6.57
CA PRO A 152 -20.57 -4.79 5.11
C PRO A 152 -21.27 -3.58 4.52
N HIS A 153 -22.33 -3.09 5.16
CA HIS A 153 -23.09 -1.94 4.66
C HIS A 153 -22.28 -0.63 4.63
N HIS A 154 -21.16 -0.53 5.35
CA HIS A 154 -20.27 0.63 5.30
C HIS A 154 -19.47 0.72 3.99
N PHE A 155 -19.12 -0.42 3.38
CA PHE A 155 -18.26 -0.46 2.19
C PHE A 155 -18.93 -1.09 0.96
N GLN A 156 -20.07 -1.75 1.10
CA GLN A 156 -20.81 -2.36 -0.01
C GLN A 156 -21.13 -1.37 -1.14
N PRO A 157 -21.53 -0.10 -0.88
CA PRO A 157 -21.74 0.86 -1.96
C PRO A 157 -20.48 1.12 -2.77
N TRP A 158 -19.31 1.21 -2.13
CA TRP A 158 -18.05 1.41 -2.82
C TRP A 158 -17.63 0.16 -3.59
N GLN A 159 -17.82 -1.01 -3.00
CA GLN A 159 -17.55 -2.29 -3.62
C GLN A 159 -18.37 -2.52 -4.90
N SER A 160 -19.68 -2.23 -4.87
CA SER A 160 -20.56 -2.40 -6.02
C SER A 160 -20.26 -1.43 -7.18
N ASN A 161 -19.54 -0.32 -6.90
CA ASN A 161 -19.20 0.70 -7.88
C ASN A 161 -17.71 0.67 -8.29
N ASP A 162 -16.97 -0.38 -7.92
CA ASP A 162 -15.51 -0.48 -8.10
C ASP A 162 -14.74 0.75 -7.58
N GLN A 163 -15.31 1.44 -6.60
CA GLN A 163 -14.73 2.62 -5.99
C GLN A 163 -13.59 2.19 -5.06
N PRO A 164 -12.42 2.83 -5.12
CA PRO A 164 -11.33 2.46 -4.22
C PRO A 164 -11.69 2.65 -2.75
N HIS A 165 -11.41 1.65 -1.91
CA HIS A 165 -11.72 1.71 -0.49
C HIS A 165 -10.81 0.83 0.37
N THR A 166 -10.70 1.18 1.65
CA THR A 166 -9.93 0.44 2.66
C THR A 166 -10.63 0.48 4.02
N ALA A 167 -10.17 -0.33 4.96
CA ALA A 167 -10.62 -0.31 6.34
C ALA A 167 -9.45 -0.22 7.31
N LEU A 168 -9.70 0.41 8.45
CA LEU A 168 -8.91 0.39 9.65
C LEU A 168 -9.79 -0.19 10.78
N VAL A 169 -9.38 -1.31 11.35
CA VAL A 169 -10.17 -2.08 12.31
C VAL A 169 -9.34 -2.29 13.58
N PHE A 170 -9.81 -1.72 14.69
CA PHE A 170 -9.26 -1.90 16.04
C PHE A 170 -9.79 -3.19 16.66
N SER A 171 -9.02 -3.84 17.52
CA SER A 171 -9.41 -5.10 18.17
C SER A 171 -8.90 -5.17 19.62
N ASP A 172 -9.02 -6.33 20.25
CA ASP A 172 -8.55 -6.57 21.62
C ASP A 172 -7.05 -6.30 21.81
N HIS A 173 -6.22 -6.74 20.85
CA HIS A 173 -4.77 -6.68 20.97
C HIS A 173 -4.07 -6.21 19.69
N SER A 174 -4.82 -5.98 18.62
CA SER A 174 -4.24 -5.60 17.34
C SER A 174 -5.06 -4.56 16.61
N VAL A 175 -4.38 -3.83 15.73
CA VAL A 175 -5.02 -2.97 14.74
C VAL A 175 -4.68 -3.49 13.36
N ARG A 176 -5.71 -3.58 12.52
CA ARG A 176 -5.62 -4.08 11.16
C ARG A 176 -5.97 -2.96 10.19
N TRP A 177 -5.12 -2.67 9.21
CA TRP A 177 -5.48 -1.80 8.11
C TRP A 177 -5.19 -2.44 6.75
N GLY A 178 -6.06 -2.14 5.78
CA GLY A 178 -6.06 -2.75 4.46
C GLY A 178 -6.91 -4.02 4.36
N PRO A 179 -7.11 -4.54 3.13
CA PRO A 179 -6.50 -4.10 1.86
C PRO A 179 -7.11 -2.81 1.27
N ILE A 180 -6.38 -2.14 0.38
CA ILE A 180 -6.90 -1.06 -0.48
C ILE A 180 -7.49 -1.70 -1.76
N VAL A 181 -8.82 -1.78 -1.83
CA VAL A 181 -9.63 -2.31 -2.94
C VAL A 181 -9.86 -1.18 -3.98
N PRO A 182 -10.10 -1.44 -5.29
CA PRO A 182 -9.91 -2.72 -5.99
C PRO A 182 -8.42 -3.03 -6.19
N LEU A 183 -7.99 -4.18 -5.69
CA LEU A 183 -6.68 -4.74 -6.02
C LEU A 183 -6.76 -5.39 -7.41
N PRO A 184 -5.74 -5.21 -8.27
CA PRO A 184 -5.61 -6.00 -9.50
C PRO A 184 -5.53 -7.52 -9.28
N ALA A 185 -5.31 -7.97 -8.03
CA ALA A 185 -5.05 -9.37 -7.70
C ALA A 185 -5.55 -9.81 -6.29
N GLY A 186 -6.50 -9.13 -5.62
CA GLY A 186 -6.79 -9.48 -4.21
C GLY A 186 -8.16 -9.14 -3.62
N GLY A 187 -8.43 -9.80 -2.48
CA GLY A 187 -9.73 -9.92 -1.80
C GLY A 187 -10.33 -8.63 -1.25
N CYS A 188 -11.62 -8.65 -0.98
CA CYS A 188 -12.40 -7.52 -0.47
C CYS A 188 -12.32 -7.40 1.06
N LEU A 189 -12.88 -6.33 1.62
CA LEU A 189 -12.98 -6.12 3.07
C LEU A 189 -13.78 -7.21 3.81
N LEU A 190 -14.58 -8.01 3.09
CA LEU A 190 -15.32 -9.16 3.64
C LEU A 190 -14.45 -10.43 3.77
N CYS A 191 -13.38 -10.57 2.99
CA CYS A 191 -12.54 -11.77 3.00
C CYS A 191 -11.97 -12.12 4.39
N PRO A 192 -11.48 -11.14 5.19
CA PRO A 192 -11.06 -11.39 6.56
C PRO A 192 -12.17 -11.96 7.44
N GLU A 193 -13.42 -11.50 7.31
CA GLU A 193 -14.55 -11.99 8.10
C GLU A 193 -14.94 -13.42 7.73
N LEU A 194 -14.81 -13.77 6.45
CA LEU A 194 -15.01 -15.14 6.00
C LEU A 194 -13.91 -16.08 6.50
N LEU A 195 -12.66 -15.61 6.60
CA LEU A 195 -11.60 -16.39 7.24
C LEU A 195 -11.83 -16.59 8.73
N HIS A 196 -12.36 -15.60 9.45
CA HIS A 196 -12.74 -15.78 10.84
C HIS A 196 -13.83 -16.84 10.97
N ARG A 197 -14.85 -16.81 10.12
CA ARG A 197 -15.90 -17.85 10.07
C ARG A 197 -15.37 -19.23 9.72
N GLU A 198 -14.41 -19.33 8.80
CA GLU A 198 -13.78 -20.61 8.43
C GLU A 198 -12.98 -21.20 9.61
N ARG A 199 -12.39 -20.35 10.46
CA ARG A 199 -11.64 -20.75 11.65
C ARG A 199 -12.53 -21.02 12.87
N ASP A 200 -13.62 -20.27 12.98
CA ASP A 200 -14.57 -20.34 14.07
C ASP A 200 -15.99 -20.13 13.51
N SER A 201 -16.77 -21.22 13.47
CA SER A 201 -18.14 -21.17 12.97
C SER A 201 -19.07 -20.26 13.79
N ALA A 202 -18.72 -19.96 15.05
CA ALA A 202 -19.46 -19.04 15.90
C ALA A 202 -19.16 -17.56 15.59
N TRP A 203 -18.17 -17.27 14.73
CA TRP A 203 -17.77 -15.90 14.39
C TRP A 203 -18.92 -14.96 14.02
N PRO A 204 -19.94 -15.35 13.21
CA PRO A 204 -21.04 -14.44 12.90
C PRO A 204 -21.82 -13.96 14.14
N ALA A 205 -21.99 -14.83 15.13
CA ALA A 205 -22.62 -14.49 16.40
C ALA A 205 -21.71 -13.59 17.26
N ILE A 206 -20.41 -13.88 17.29
CA ILE A 206 -19.40 -13.06 17.97
C ILE A 206 -19.36 -11.65 17.34
N ALA A 207 -19.28 -11.55 16.02
CA ALA A 207 -19.22 -10.31 15.26
C ALA A 207 -20.45 -9.42 15.52
N THR A 208 -21.63 -10.03 15.62
CA THR A 208 -22.88 -9.31 15.91
C THR A 208 -22.90 -8.77 17.34
N GLN A 209 -22.26 -9.43 18.30
CA GLN A 209 -22.11 -8.89 19.65
C GLN A 209 -21.01 -7.80 19.68
N ALA A 210 -19.88 -8.07 19.04
CA ALA A 210 -18.69 -7.23 19.08
C ALA A 210 -18.85 -5.89 18.34
N HIS A 211 -19.71 -5.77 17.32
CA HIS A 211 -19.85 -4.52 16.56
C HIS A 211 -20.30 -3.30 17.38
N ARG A 212 -20.85 -3.52 18.59
CA ARG A 212 -21.25 -2.46 19.52
C ARG A 212 -20.23 -2.19 20.62
N LEU A 213 -19.19 -3.02 20.69
CA LEU A 213 -18.14 -2.87 21.68
C LEU A 213 -17.07 -1.94 21.14
N ARG A 214 -16.48 -1.13 22.04
CA ARG A 214 -15.25 -0.40 21.71
C ARG A 214 -14.05 -1.30 21.96
N ALA A 215 -13.12 -1.33 21.02
CA ALA A 215 -11.89 -2.09 21.16
C ALA A 215 -10.97 -1.41 22.19
N PRO A 216 -10.33 -2.15 23.11
CA PRO A 216 -9.39 -1.57 24.06
C PRO A 216 -8.15 -0.97 23.39
N THR A 217 -7.83 -1.38 22.14
CA THR A 217 -6.77 -0.74 21.33
C THR A 217 -7.21 0.57 20.68
N HIS A 218 -8.49 0.95 20.75
CA HIS A 218 -8.99 2.19 20.16
C HIS A 218 -8.73 3.39 21.11
N THR A 219 -7.44 3.64 21.38
CA THR A 219 -6.95 4.75 22.20
C THR A 219 -6.25 5.80 21.32
N PRO A 220 -6.13 7.06 21.76
CA PRO A 220 -5.52 8.13 20.96
C PRO A 220 -4.09 7.83 20.48
N GLU A 221 -3.27 7.15 21.29
CA GLU A 221 -1.89 6.80 20.96
C GLU A 221 -1.83 5.78 19.82
N ILE A 222 -2.70 4.77 19.89
CA ILE A 222 -2.78 3.71 18.88
C ILE A 222 -3.46 4.23 17.61
N GLU A 223 -4.45 5.10 17.72
CA GLU A 223 -5.05 5.82 16.60
C GLU A 223 -4.00 6.59 15.81
N ALA A 224 -3.16 7.38 16.48
CA ALA A 224 -2.12 8.18 15.82
C ALA A 224 -1.16 7.31 15.00
N LEU A 225 -0.70 6.19 15.58
CA LEU A 225 0.19 5.25 14.90
C LEU A 225 -0.51 4.54 13.73
N ALA A 226 -1.75 4.11 13.93
CA ALA A 226 -2.56 3.47 12.91
C ALA A 226 -2.86 4.40 11.72
N PHE A 227 -3.20 5.66 11.99
CA PHE A 227 -3.44 6.67 10.96
C PHE A 227 -2.17 7.00 10.18
N ALA A 228 -1.01 7.07 10.84
CA ALA A 228 0.26 7.28 10.15
C ALA A 228 0.60 6.12 9.21
N GLY A 229 0.43 4.87 9.68
CA GLY A 229 0.63 3.67 8.85
C GLY A 229 -0.32 3.63 7.65
N LEU A 230 -1.61 3.92 7.88
CA LEU A 230 -2.62 4.01 6.84
C LEU A 230 -2.29 5.10 5.80
N ALA A 231 -1.93 6.30 6.26
CA ALA A 231 -1.58 7.41 5.37
C ALA A 231 -0.37 7.08 4.49
N ALA A 232 0.66 6.43 5.06
CA ALA A 232 1.82 5.98 4.30
C ALA A 232 1.45 4.99 3.18
N ASP A 233 0.62 3.99 3.49
CA ASP A 233 0.16 2.99 2.51
C ASP A 233 -0.73 3.63 1.42
N LEU A 234 -1.62 4.56 1.80
CA LEU A 234 -2.47 5.31 0.86
C LEU A 234 -1.64 6.25 -0.04
N GLY A 235 -0.62 6.89 0.50
CA GLY A 235 0.32 7.72 -0.26
C GLY A 235 1.10 6.91 -1.29
N ALA A 236 1.56 5.71 -0.92
CA ALA A 236 2.22 4.78 -1.83
C ALA A 236 1.27 4.30 -2.93
N TRP A 237 0.04 3.92 -2.57
CA TRP A 237 -1.00 3.52 -3.51
C TRP A 237 -1.32 4.64 -4.52
N ARG A 238 -1.51 5.88 -4.03
CA ARG A 238 -1.77 7.05 -4.87
C ARG A 238 -0.64 7.30 -5.88
N ARG A 239 0.63 7.28 -5.45
CA ARG A 239 1.77 7.42 -6.37
C ARG A 239 1.77 6.33 -7.44
N ALA A 240 1.53 5.08 -7.06
CA ALA A 240 1.51 3.95 -8.00
C ALA A 240 0.36 4.05 -9.03
N THR A 241 -0.84 4.49 -8.62
CA THR A 241 -1.98 4.64 -9.52
C THR A 241 -1.82 5.83 -10.47
N HIS A 242 -1.28 6.97 -10.00
CA HIS A 242 -0.93 8.10 -10.86
C HIS A 242 0.09 7.72 -11.94
N THR A 243 1.14 6.95 -11.59
CA THR A 243 2.15 6.48 -12.56
C THR A 243 1.52 5.59 -13.65
N LYS A 244 0.60 4.68 -13.28
CA LYS A 244 -0.12 3.83 -14.25
C LYS A 244 -1.04 4.64 -15.18
N ALA A 245 -1.76 5.62 -14.65
CA ALA A 245 -2.62 6.51 -15.45
C ALA A 245 -1.79 7.33 -16.46
N ARG A 246 -0.61 7.81 -16.06
CA ARG A 246 0.32 8.53 -16.94
C ARG A 246 0.87 7.66 -18.07
N ARG A 247 1.22 6.40 -17.79
CA ARG A 247 1.62 5.43 -18.83
C ARG A 247 0.50 5.15 -19.83
N ARG A 248 -0.76 5.04 -19.38
CA ARG A 248 -1.92 4.87 -20.28
C ARG A 248 -2.20 6.08 -21.17
N LYS A 249 -2.00 7.30 -20.67
CA LYS A 249 -2.15 8.53 -21.49
C LYS A 249 -0.99 8.76 -22.48
N ALA A 250 0.20 8.25 -22.17
CA ALA A 250 1.37 8.34 -23.06
C ALA A 250 1.33 7.30 -24.21
N GLY A 251 0.60 6.20 -24.04
CA GLY A 251 0.20 5.32 -25.13
C GLY A 251 -1.01 5.92 -25.85
N THR A 252 -0.83 6.27 -27.11
CA THR A 252 -1.86 6.79 -28.01
C THR A 252 -3.15 5.96 -27.96
N HIS A 253 -4.28 6.64 -28.08
CA HIS A 253 -5.63 6.10 -28.22
C HIS A 253 -5.69 4.93 -29.22
N ASP A 254 -5.65 3.69 -28.72
CA ASP A 254 -6.23 2.57 -29.44
C ASP A 254 -7.60 2.28 -28.81
N HIS A 255 -8.65 2.66 -29.55
CA HIS A 255 -10.04 2.45 -29.16
C HIS A 255 -10.43 0.98 -29.36
N THR A 256 -9.73 0.06 -28.72
CA THR A 256 -10.27 -1.27 -28.45
C THR A 256 -10.99 -1.21 -27.11
N ARG A 257 -12.32 -1.12 -27.19
CA ARG A 257 -13.25 -1.28 -26.06
C ARG A 257 -12.99 -2.66 -25.43
N SER A 258 -12.06 -2.73 -24.49
CA SER A 258 -11.85 -3.89 -23.64
C SER A 258 -13.16 -4.09 -22.89
N LYS A 259 -13.98 -5.03 -23.35
CA LYS A 259 -15.10 -5.56 -22.58
C LYS A 259 -14.51 -6.01 -21.25
N GLN A 260 -14.75 -5.26 -20.19
CA GLN A 260 -14.53 -5.75 -18.84
C GLN A 260 -15.48 -6.92 -18.69
N THR A 261 -14.96 -8.13 -18.81
CA THR A 261 -15.70 -9.33 -18.45
C THR A 261 -16.02 -9.19 -16.97
N PRO A 262 -17.30 -9.22 -16.55
CA PRO A 262 -17.64 -9.16 -15.14
C PRO A 262 -16.88 -10.28 -14.45
N THR A 263 -16.02 -9.92 -13.49
CA THR A 263 -15.24 -10.88 -12.73
C THR A 263 -16.22 -11.82 -12.05
N ALA A 264 -16.25 -13.08 -12.49
CA ALA A 264 -17.10 -14.10 -11.90
C ALA A 264 -16.85 -14.14 -10.39
N GLN A 265 -17.92 -14.06 -9.60
CA GLN A 265 -17.89 -14.39 -8.18
C GLN A 265 -17.46 -15.86 -8.08
N HIS A 266 -16.21 -16.13 -7.69
CA HIS A 266 -15.64 -17.48 -7.70
C HIS A 266 -15.45 -18.06 -6.27
N PRO A 267 -15.64 -19.38 -6.05
CA PRO A 267 -15.67 -19.98 -4.73
C PRO A 267 -14.29 -20.09 -4.06
N LEU A 268 -14.29 -19.73 -2.77
CA LEU A 268 -13.49 -20.09 -1.58
C LEU A 268 -12.00 -20.55 -1.65
N ALA A 269 -11.45 -21.09 -2.74
CA ALA A 269 -10.19 -21.88 -2.66
C ALA A 269 -8.85 -21.12 -2.83
N GLY A 270 -8.84 -19.81 -3.13
CA GLY A 270 -7.59 -19.04 -3.40
C GLY A 270 -7.07 -18.14 -2.27
N ARG A 271 -7.58 -18.25 -1.04
CA ARG A 271 -7.65 -17.13 -0.08
C ARG A 271 -6.44 -16.86 0.82
N MET A 272 -5.56 -17.84 1.09
CA MET A 272 -4.56 -17.70 2.17
C MET A 272 -3.34 -16.84 1.79
N ALA A 273 -2.83 -16.94 0.56
CA ALA A 273 -1.57 -16.29 0.17
C ALA A 273 -1.68 -14.77 -0.06
N VAL A 274 -2.87 -14.27 -0.39
CA VAL A 274 -3.08 -12.88 -0.83
C VAL A 274 -3.33 -11.92 0.33
N LEU A 275 -3.92 -12.40 1.43
CA LEU A 275 -4.23 -11.56 2.60
C LEU A 275 -2.99 -11.15 3.41
N SER A 276 -1.91 -11.93 3.35
CA SER A 276 -0.63 -11.62 4.02
C SER A 276 0.10 -10.42 3.40
N ALA A 277 -0.13 -10.10 2.12
CA ALA A 277 0.67 -9.11 1.40
C ALA A 277 0.08 -7.68 1.45
N THR A 278 -1.22 -7.55 1.74
CA THR A 278 -1.95 -6.26 1.61
C THR A 278 -2.66 -5.81 2.88
N THR A 279 -2.64 -6.63 3.93
CA THR A 279 -3.22 -6.31 5.23
C THR A 279 -2.11 -6.28 6.25
N ARG A 280 -1.80 -5.09 6.77
CA ARG A 280 -0.87 -4.97 7.89
C ARG A 280 -1.64 -5.18 9.19
N ARG A 281 -1.05 -5.96 10.09
CA ARG A 281 -1.52 -6.15 11.46
C ARG A 281 -0.38 -5.79 12.40
N VAL A 282 -0.62 -4.87 13.32
CA VAL A 282 0.30 -4.59 14.42
C VAL A 282 -0.36 -5.08 15.70
N SER A 283 0.35 -5.93 16.44
CA SER A 283 -0.05 -6.43 17.75
C SER A 283 0.57 -5.52 18.82
N TYR A 284 -0.26 -4.89 19.63
CA TYR A 284 0.17 -3.91 20.64
C TYR A 284 0.33 -4.51 22.04
N TYR A 285 -0.19 -5.72 22.26
CA TYR A 285 0.14 -6.54 23.41
C TYR A 285 0.95 -7.76 22.94
N PRO A 286 2.02 -8.16 23.66
CA PRO A 286 2.61 -9.46 23.45
C PRO A 286 1.52 -10.50 23.68
N ALA A 287 1.40 -11.48 22.77
CA ALA A 287 0.46 -12.58 22.95
C ALA A 287 0.68 -13.15 24.35
N VAL A 288 -0.27 -12.94 25.26
CA VAL A 288 -0.29 -13.63 26.54
C VAL A 288 -0.53 -15.09 26.17
N ARG A 289 0.56 -15.86 26.08
CA ARG A 289 0.45 -17.32 26.02
C ARG A 289 -0.17 -17.72 27.36
N TYR A 290 -1.47 -17.97 27.37
CA TYR A 290 -2.06 -18.79 28.42
C TYR A 290 -1.40 -20.17 28.31
N ARG A 291 -0.36 -20.40 29.12
CA ARG A 291 0.06 -21.76 29.45
C ARG A 291 -1.06 -22.33 30.33
N GLY A 292 -1.86 -23.21 29.76
CA GLY A 292 -2.85 -23.97 30.55
C GLY A 292 -4.18 -24.14 29.84
N CYS A 293 -4.19 -24.92 28.76
CA CYS A 293 -5.31 -25.79 28.41
C CYS A 293 -4.76 -26.83 27.43
N ASP A 294 -4.15 -27.88 27.97
CA ASP A 294 -3.96 -29.14 27.25
C ASP A 294 -5.35 -29.75 27.01
N CYS A 295 -5.88 -29.53 25.82
CA CYS A 295 -7.00 -30.31 25.27
C CYS A 295 -6.50 -31.22 24.14
N GLN A 296 -5.32 -31.81 24.32
CA GLN A 296 -4.85 -32.97 23.55
C GLN A 296 -4.72 -34.13 24.53
N ASP A 297 -5.83 -34.86 24.72
CA ASP A 297 -5.88 -36.32 24.92
C ASP A 297 -7.22 -36.71 25.53
N THR A 298 -8.18 -37.05 24.68
CA THR A 298 -9.24 -38.04 24.98
C THR A 298 -10.00 -38.34 23.69
N LEU A 299 -9.27 -38.89 22.71
CA LEU A 299 -9.87 -39.75 21.71
C LEU A 299 -9.11 -41.08 21.75
N GLN A 300 -9.87 -42.15 21.95
CA GLN A 300 -9.49 -43.57 21.94
C GLN A 300 -9.09 -44.19 23.28
N THR A 301 -10.08 -44.71 24.00
CA THR A 301 -10.15 -46.18 24.19
C THR A 301 -11.62 -46.60 24.38
N GLN A 302 -12.19 -47.24 23.37
CA GLN A 302 -13.24 -48.22 23.59
C GLN A 302 -12.57 -49.43 24.23
N GLU A 303 -13.02 -49.89 25.40
CA GLU A 303 -13.02 -51.32 25.74
C GLU A 303 -13.85 -51.58 27.01
N GLN A 304 -14.95 -52.32 26.78
CA GLN A 304 -15.54 -53.39 27.60
C GLN A 304 -16.10 -53.11 29.02
N ILE A 305 -17.42 -53.30 29.10
CA ILE A 305 -18.22 -53.66 30.29
C ILE A 305 -17.84 -55.11 30.70
N PRO A 306 -17.85 -55.48 32.00
CA PRO A 306 -18.94 -56.35 32.46
C PRO A 306 -19.49 -56.07 33.88
N GLU A 307 -20.80 -56.29 33.97
CA GLU A 307 -21.72 -56.59 35.09
C GLU A 307 -21.59 -55.90 36.46
#